data_AF-S0G226-F1
#
_entry.id   AF-S0G226-F1
#
_cell.length_a   1.000
_cell.length_b   1.000
_cell.length_c   1.000
_cell.angle_alpha   90.00
_cell.angle_beta   90.00
_cell.angle_gamma   90.00
#
_symmetry.space_group_name_H-M   'P 1'
#
loop_
_entity.id
_entity.type
_entity.pdbx_description
1 polymer ?
#
loop_
_entity_poly.entity_id
_entity_poly.type
_entity_poly.pdbx_seq_one_letter_code
_entity_poly.pdbx_strand_id
1 'polypeptide(L)'
;MSLPAYDQNLGEIHNLSIPSGTLTPEERYKINGHVISTLRMLEQLPFPKEMTKIPRYAATHHEVLNGTGYPRQLTAKDLSLPERIIGVADIFEALTAADRPYKKAKKISEALEILQDMVEKNLIDADVFNLFLTSGVCMEYARRYLAPELIDVADVSRYLSQSISAG
;
A
#
# COMPACT_ATOMS: atom_id res chain seq x y z
N MET A 1 11.67 8.57 6.02
CA MET A 1 11.03 8.34 7.33
C MET A 1 11.81 9.05 8.41
N SER A 2 11.13 9.71 9.34
CA SER A 2 11.79 10.51 10.39
C SER A 2 12.34 9.60 11.50
N LEU A 3 13.56 9.88 11.95
CA LEU A 3 14.14 9.20 13.11
C LEU A 3 13.37 9.63 14.37
N PRO A 4 12.89 8.69 15.21
CA PRO A 4 12.28 9.04 16.49
C PRO A 4 13.34 9.63 17.44
N ALA A 5 12.88 10.37 18.46
CA ALA A 5 13.75 10.97 19.46
C ALA A 5 14.47 9.92 20.33
N TYR A 6 13.85 8.75 20.51
CA TYR A 6 14.36 7.63 21.29
C TYR A 6 14.37 6.35 20.44
N ASP A 7 15.26 5.40 20.76
CA ASP A 7 15.15 4.06 20.15
C ASP A 7 13.98 3.26 20.75
N GLN A 8 13.75 3.43 22.05
CA GLN A 8 12.56 3.00 22.77
C GLN A 8 12.27 4.00 23.88
N ASN A 9 11.02 4.43 23.99
CA ASN A 9 10.56 5.19 25.13
C ASN A 9 9.95 4.25 26.17
N LEU A 10 10.56 4.15 27.35
CA LEU A 10 10.12 3.25 28.43
C LEU A 10 9.10 3.92 29.37
N GLY A 11 8.66 5.15 29.07
CA GLY A 11 7.66 5.85 29.86
C GLY A 11 6.27 5.25 29.69
N GLU A 12 5.69 4.74 30.78
CA GLU A 12 4.37 4.10 30.78
C GLU A 12 3.27 5.03 30.24
N ILE A 13 3.19 6.27 30.72
CA ILE A 13 2.19 7.25 30.26
C ILE A 13 2.32 7.49 28.75
N HIS A 14 3.54 7.62 28.24
CA HIS A 14 3.78 7.83 26.81
C HIS A 14 3.27 6.64 25.98
N ASN A 15 3.63 5.42 26.39
CA ASN A 15 3.22 4.19 25.69
C ASN A 15 1.69 3.98 25.73
N LEU A 16 1.01 4.46 26.77
CA LEU A 16 -0.44 4.36 26.90
C LEU A 16 -1.23 5.53 26.28
N SER A 17 -0.55 6.63 25.90
CA SER A 17 -1.19 7.85 25.39
C SER A 17 -1.18 7.96 23.86
N ILE A 18 -1.10 6.83 23.14
CA ILE A 18 -1.10 6.84 21.68
C ILE A 18 -2.46 7.36 21.15
N PRO A 19 -2.48 8.37 20.25
CA PRO A 19 -3.72 8.99 19.80
C PRO A 19 -4.50 8.13 18.80
N SER A 20 -3.81 7.22 18.07
CA SER A 20 -4.41 6.35 17.08
C SER A 20 -3.52 5.14 16.78
N GLY A 21 -4.15 3.99 16.51
CA GLY A 21 -3.48 2.73 16.24
C GLY A 21 -2.97 2.05 17.52
N THR A 22 -1.98 1.18 17.35
CA THR A 22 -1.44 0.33 18.43
C THR A 22 0.07 0.46 18.59
N LEU A 23 0.69 1.43 17.91
CA LEU A 23 2.14 1.57 17.83
C LEU A 23 2.56 3.00 18.15
N THR A 24 3.57 3.14 19.01
CA THR A 24 4.29 4.41 19.22
C THR A 24 5.08 4.82 17.97
N PRO A 25 5.56 6.08 17.87
CA PRO A 25 6.46 6.49 16.79
C PRO A 25 7.72 5.62 16.68
N GLU A 26 8.29 5.21 17.81
CA GLU A 26 9.48 4.36 17.92
C GLU A 26 9.20 2.95 17.37
N GLU A 27 8.08 2.35 17.78
CA GLU A 27 7.67 1.02 17.31
C GLU A 27 7.33 1.04 15.82
N ARG A 28 6.65 2.09 15.36
CA ARG A 28 6.35 2.30 13.95
C ARG A 28 7.62 2.44 13.12
N TYR A 29 8.62 3.18 13.60
CA TYR A 29 9.91 3.30 12.93
C TYR A 29 10.58 1.93 12.76
N LYS A 30 10.57 1.09 13.81
CA LYS A 30 11.14 -0.26 13.77
C LYS A 30 10.42 -1.17 12.80
N ILE A 31 9.08 -1.21 12.84
CA ILE A 31 8.27 -2.05 11.93
C ILE A 31 8.45 -1.59 10.48
N ASN A 32 8.45 -0.28 10.22
CA ASN A 32 8.69 0.26 8.88
C ASN A 32 10.08 -0.14 8.35
N GLY A 33 11.04 -0.46 9.21
CA GLY A 33 12.35 -0.97 8.82
C GLY A 33 12.34 -2.31 8.06
N HIS A 34 11.20 -3.01 7.99
CA HIS A 34 11.09 -4.25 7.21
C HIS A 34 11.40 -4.03 5.72
N VAL A 35 11.00 -2.91 5.12
CA VAL A 35 11.27 -2.63 3.69
C VAL A 35 12.77 -2.50 3.41
N ILE A 36 13.52 -1.90 4.33
CA ILE A 36 14.98 -1.78 4.23
C ILE A 36 15.64 -3.15 4.42
N SER A 37 15.09 -3.96 5.35
CA SER A 37 15.58 -5.33 5.56
C SER A 37 15.35 -6.19 4.32
N THR A 38 14.17 -6.12 3.71
CA THR A 38 13.83 -6.77 2.44
C THR A 38 14.76 -6.32 1.31
N LEU A 39 14.99 -5.01 1.16
CA LEU A 39 15.93 -4.50 0.15
C LEU A 39 17.31 -5.13 0.31
N ARG A 40 17.87 -5.09 1.53
CA ARG A 40 19.18 -5.66 1.83
C ARG A 40 19.25 -7.14 1.54
N MET A 41 18.21 -7.90 1.87
CA MET A 41 18.15 -9.34 1.58
C MET A 41 18.13 -9.61 0.08
N LEU A 42 17.27 -8.89 -0.66
CA LEU A 42 17.09 -9.10 -2.10
C LEU A 42 18.30 -8.62 -2.92
N GLU A 43 19.01 -7.57 -2.49
CA GLU A 43 20.24 -7.10 -3.14
C GLU A 43 21.38 -8.12 -3.10
N GLN A 44 21.34 -9.10 -2.19
CA GLN A 44 22.33 -10.18 -2.13
C GLN A 44 22.02 -11.34 -3.10
N LEU A 45 20.83 -11.36 -3.72
CA LEU A 45 20.42 -12.46 -4.58
C LEU A 45 20.90 -12.23 -6.03
N PRO A 46 21.34 -13.29 -6.73
CA PRO A 46 21.84 -13.19 -8.10
C PRO A 46 20.68 -13.12 -9.10
N PHE A 47 19.95 -12.01 -9.13
CA PHE A 47 18.85 -11.82 -10.08
C PHE A 47 19.37 -11.77 -11.54
N PRO A 48 18.64 -12.38 -12.49
CA PRO A 48 18.91 -12.17 -13.91
C PRO A 48 18.67 -10.69 -14.27
N LYS A 49 19.23 -10.24 -15.41
CA LYS A 49 19.26 -8.83 -15.81
C LYS A 49 17.86 -8.20 -15.86
N GLU A 50 16.87 -8.98 -16.29
CA GLU A 50 15.48 -8.59 -16.44
C GLU A 50 14.79 -8.35 -15.08
N MET A 51 15.33 -8.93 -14.00
CA MET A 51 14.77 -8.87 -12.64
C MET A 51 15.55 -7.95 -11.69
N THR A 52 16.53 -7.21 -12.20
CA THR A 52 17.39 -6.30 -11.42
C THR A 52 16.61 -5.23 -10.63
N LYS A 53 15.36 -4.94 -11.02
CA LYS A 53 14.50 -3.95 -10.35
C LYS A 53 13.65 -4.52 -9.20
N ILE A 54 13.59 -5.85 -9.05
CA ILE A 54 12.78 -6.50 -7.99
C ILE A 54 13.11 -5.98 -6.57
N PRO A 55 14.40 -5.85 -6.16
CA PRO A 55 14.72 -5.32 -4.84
C PRO A 55 14.13 -3.92 -4.61
N ARG A 56 14.19 -3.07 -5.65
CA ARG A 56 13.63 -1.72 -5.60
C ARG A 56 12.11 -1.76 -5.45
N TYR A 57 11.40 -2.54 -6.27
CA TYR A 57 9.96 -2.67 -6.20
C TYR A 57 9.48 -3.12 -4.82
N ALA A 58 10.16 -4.11 -4.24
CA ALA A 58 9.87 -4.59 -2.89
C ALA A 58 10.16 -3.54 -1.82
N ALA A 59 11.14 -2.66 -2.00
CA ALA A 59 11.50 -1.64 -1.01
C ALA A 59 10.62 -0.39 -1.07
N THR A 60 9.93 -0.14 -2.19
CA THR A 60 9.17 1.11 -2.43
C THR A 60 7.66 0.92 -2.40
N HIS A 61 7.13 -0.27 -2.13
CA HIS A 61 5.67 -0.53 -2.15
C HIS A 61 4.87 0.25 -1.08
N HIS A 62 5.55 0.83 -0.08
CA HIS A 62 4.97 1.75 0.92
C HIS A 62 5.26 3.24 0.66
N GLU A 63 5.88 3.57 -0.47
CA GLU A 63 5.96 4.95 -0.96
C GLU A 63 4.62 5.36 -1.59
N VAL A 64 4.27 6.64 -1.49
CA VAL A 64 3.00 7.19 -1.99
C VAL A 64 3.25 8.50 -2.74
N LEU A 65 2.39 8.84 -3.69
CA LEU A 65 2.66 9.89 -4.69
C LEU A 65 2.95 11.29 -4.11
N ASN A 66 2.31 11.64 -3.00
CA ASN A 66 2.51 12.93 -2.33
C ASN A 66 3.79 13.01 -1.46
N GLY A 67 4.60 11.96 -1.40
CA GLY A 67 5.86 11.94 -0.66
C GLY A 67 5.72 11.72 0.85
N THR A 68 4.53 11.44 1.38
CA THR A 68 4.36 11.14 2.82
C THR A 68 4.70 9.69 3.17
N GLY A 69 5.07 8.88 2.18
CA GLY A 69 5.39 7.46 2.32
C GLY A 69 6.72 7.18 2.97
N TYR A 70 7.14 5.92 2.93
CA TYR A 70 8.41 5.48 3.49
C TYR A 70 9.01 4.34 2.64
N PRO A 71 10.34 4.11 2.71
CA PRO A 71 11.30 4.68 3.65
C PRO A 71 11.91 6.02 3.23
N ARG A 72 11.93 6.35 1.94
CA ARG A 72 12.64 7.47 1.32
C ARG A 72 11.78 8.68 1.03
N GLN A 73 10.46 8.61 1.20
CA GLN A 73 9.52 9.72 0.94
C GLN A 73 9.57 10.15 -0.53
N LEU A 74 9.52 9.15 -1.42
CA LEU A 74 9.53 9.37 -2.86
C LEU A 74 8.22 10.01 -3.32
N THR A 75 8.31 10.92 -4.29
CA THR A 75 7.14 11.57 -4.87
C THR A 75 6.75 10.89 -6.19
N ALA A 76 5.62 11.28 -6.78
CA ALA A 76 5.14 10.74 -8.05
C ALA A 76 6.24 10.70 -9.13
N LYS A 77 7.00 11.77 -9.32
CA LYS A 77 8.09 11.86 -10.31
C LYS A 77 9.21 10.82 -10.09
N ASP A 78 9.39 10.33 -8.87
CA ASP A 78 10.44 9.39 -8.52
C ASP A 78 10.00 7.93 -8.69
N LEU A 79 8.68 7.69 -8.62
CA LEU A 79 8.04 6.38 -8.69
C LEU A 79 7.69 6.02 -10.14
N SER A 80 8.27 4.91 -10.60
CA SER A 80 7.99 4.31 -11.89
C SER A 80 6.62 3.61 -11.91
N LEU A 81 6.07 3.41 -13.11
CA LEU A 81 4.76 2.78 -13.29
C LEU A 81 4.62 1.41 -12.58
N PRO A 82 5.60 0.47 -12.65
CA PRO A 82 5.50 -0.79 -11.90
C PRO A 82 5.41 -0.60 -10.38
N GLU A 83 6.10 0.39 -9.81
CA GLU A 83 6.03 0.68 -8.37
C GLU A 83 4.62 1.17 -7.99
N ARG A 84 4.01 2.02 -8.83
CA ARG A 84 2.64 2.50 -8.64
C ARG A 84 1.60 1.36 -8.77
N ILE A 85 1.78 0.45 -9.74
CA ILE A 85 0.94 -0.74 -9.91
C ILE A 85 0.99 -1.64 -8.67
N ILE A 86 2.19 -1.91 -8.16
CA ILE A 86 2.36 -2.74 -6.96
C ILE A 86 1.69 -2.09 -5.75
N GLY A 87 1.82 -0.77 -5.57
CA GLY A 87 1.15 -0.07 -4.46
C GLY A 87 -0.37 -0.26 -4.48
N VAL A 88 -1.02 -0.08 -5.63
CA VAL A 88 -2.48 -0.30 -5.76
C VAL A 88 -2.85 -1.76 -5.48
N ALA A 89 -2.10 -2.71 -6.04
CA ALA A 89 -2.38 -4.14 -5.86
C ALA A 89 -2.20 -4.59 -4.40
N ASP A 90 -1.12 -4.16 -3.74
CA ASP A 90 -0.82 -4.49 -2.34
C ASP A 90 -1.88 -3.96 -1.39
N ILE A 91 -2.31 -2.71 -1.58
CA ILE A 91 -3.36 -2.11 -0.74
C ILE A 91 -4.68 -2.87 -0.92
N PHE A 92 -5.09 -3.15 -2.16
CA PHE A 92 -6.34 -3.85 -2.42
C PHE A 92 -6.34 -5.26 -1.81
N GLU A 93 -5.25 -6.01 -2.00
CA GLU A 93 -5.05 -7.32 -1.38
C GLU A 93 -5.16 -7.21 0.14
N ALA A 94 -4.42 -6.29 0.76
CA ALA A 94 -4.36 -6.15 2.20
C ALA A 94 -5.70 -5.72 2.86
N LEU A 95 -6.60 -5.11 2.08
CA LEU A 95 -7.95 -4.77 2.52
C LEU A 95 -8.92 -5.96 2.41
N THR A 96 -8.74 -6.82 1.40
CA THR A 96 -9.69 -7.88 1.04
C THR A 96 -9.26 -9.27 1.49
N ALA A 97 -7.99 -9.46 1.89
CA ALA A 97 -7.46 -10.74 2.35
C ALA A 97 -8.15 -11.24 3.63
N ALA A 98 -8.62 -12.50 3.58
CA ALA A 98 -9.36 -13.16 4.68
C ALA A 98 -8.48 -14.01 5.59
N ASP A 99 -7.19 -14.13 5.28
CA ASP A 99 -6.21 -14.98 5.98
C ASP A 99 -5.59 -14.30 7.22
N ARG A 100 -5.96 -13.06 7.52
CA ARG A 100 -5.41 -12.29 8.64
C ARG A 100 -6.25 -12.52 9.92
N PRO A 101 -5.72 -13.23 10.95
CA PRO A 101 -6.50 -13.61 12.14
C PRO A 101 -7.13 -12.45 12.91
N TYR A 102 -6.52 -11.26 12.80
CA TYR A 102 -6.85 -10.08 13.57
C TYR A 102 -7.72 -9.07 12.81
N LYS A 103 -8.04 -9.32 11.53
CA LYS A 103 -8.76 -8.36 10.68
C LYS A 103 -9.77 -9.08 9.80
N LYS A 104 -11.04 -8.70 9.92
CA LYS A 104 -12.06 -9.15 8.96
C LYS A 104 -11.76 -8.55 7.59
N ALA A 105 -11.79 -9.40 6.56
CA ALA A 105 -11.72 -8.96 5.18
C ALA A 105 -12.82 -7.95 4.88
N LYS A 106 -12.48 -6.88 4.18
CA LYS A 106 -13.44 -5.88 3.72
C LYS A 106 -14.15 -6.37 2.47
N LYS A 107 -15.39 -5.90 2.29
CA LYS A 107 -16.11 -6.08 1.03
C LYS A 107 -15.44 -5.27 -0.08
N ILE A 108 -15.69 -5.63 -1.33
CA ILE A 108 -15.14 -4.91 -2.48
C ILE A 108 -15.56 -3.45 -2.46
N SER A 109 -16.83 -3.16 -2.18
CA SER A 109 -17.33 -1.78 -2.10
C SER A 109 -16.47 -0.92 -1.18
N GLU A 110 -16.24 -1.39 0.04
CA GLU A 110 -15.45 -0.72 1.07
C GLU A 110 -13.97 -0.58 0.66
N ALA A 111 -13.38 -1.61 0.06
CA ALA A 111 -12.00 -1.55 -0.42
C ALA A 111 -11.83 -0.52 -1.55
N LEU A 112 -12.79 -0.44 -2.47
CA LEU A 112 -12.79 0.52 -3.57
C LEU A 112 -13.04 1.96 -3.10
N GLU A 113 -13.90 2.17 -2.11
CA GLU A 113 -14.10 3.48 -1.47
C GLU A 113 -12.81 3.98 -0.80
N ILE A 114 -12.09 3.10 -0.10
CA ILE A 114 -10.80 3.43 0.50
C ILE A 114 -9.77 3.80 -0.59
N LEU A 115 -9.67 3.01 -1.65
CA LEU A 115 -8.74 3.32 -2.75
C LEU A 115 -9.10 4.63 -3.45
N GLN A 116 -10.39 4.91 -3.65
CA GLN A 116 -10.84 6.18 -4.23
C GLN A 116 -10.44 7.38 -3.35
N ASP A 117 -10.66 7.31 -2.03
CA ASP A 117 -10.20 8.34 -1.08
C ASP A 117 -8.66 8.49 -1.10
N MET A 118 -7.92 7.39 -1.28
CA MET A 118 -6.46 7.44 -1.44
C MET A 118 -6.03 8.12 -2.75
N VAL A 119 -6.78 7.95 -3.85
CA VAL A 119 -6.56 8.71 -5.09
C VAL A 119 -6.80 10.20 -4.86
N GLU A 120 -7.92 10.57 -4.22
CA GLU A 120 -8.26 11.97 -3.91
C GLU A 120 -7.19 12.66 -3.05
N LYS A 121 -6.57 11.91 -2.12
CA LYS A 121 -5.45 12.39 -1.29
C LYS A 121 -4.09 12.37 -1.99
N ASN A 122 -4.06 12.04 -3.29
CA ASN A 122 -2.84 11.88 -4.08
C ASN A 122 -1.83 10.92 -3.42
N LEU A 123 -2.33 9.80 -2.86
CA LEU A 123 -1.49 8.75 -2.28
C LEU A 123 -1.16 7.68 -3.31
N ILE A 124 -2.12 7.33 -4.16
CA ILE A 124 -1.96 6.32 -5.22
C ILE A 124 -2.37 6.90 -6.57
N ASP A 125 -1.91 6.25 -7.64
CA ASP A 125 -2.07 6.73 -9.00
C ASP A 125 -3.48 6.51 -9.55
N ALA A 126 -4.13 7.59 -9.97
CA ALA A 126 -5.49 7.59 -10.51
C ALA A 126 -5.61 6.75 -11.78
N ASP A 127 -4.64 6.83 -12.69
CA ASP A 127 -4.68 6.11 -13.97
C ASP A 127 -4.47 4.61 -13.73
N VAL A 128 -3.56 4.24 -12.82
CA VAL A 128 -3.37 2.84 -12.41
C VAL A 128 -4.62 2.29 -11.72
N PHE A 129 -5.23 3.06 -10.81
CA PHE A 129 -6.47 2.66 -10.15
C PHE A 129 -7.61 2.49 -11.17
N ASN A 130 -7.80 3.44 -12.08
CA ASN A 130 -8.80 3.34 -13.14
C ASN A 130 -8.53 2.14 -14.07
N LEU A 131 -7.27 1.87 -14.41
CA LEU A 131 -6.88 0.68 -15.19
C LEU A 131 -7.22 -0.61 -14.45
N PHE A 132 -6.97 -0.68 -13.14
CA PHE A 132 -7.30 -1.84 -12.31
C PHE A 132 -8.80 -2.18 -12.34
N LEU A 133 -9.66 -1.15 -12.38
CA LEU A 133 -11.11 -1.33 -12.51
C LEU A 133 -11.54 -1.71 -13.93
N THR A 134 -11.09 -0.94 -14.93
CA THR A 134 -11.53 -1.07 -16.33
C THR A 134 -10.99 -2.29 -17.05
N SER A 135 -9.81 -2.78 -16.67
CA SER A 135 -9.24 -4.02 -17.22
C SER A 135 -9.99 -5.29 -16.79
N GLY A 136 -10.86 -5.19 -15.77
CA GLY A 136 -11.57 -6.33 -15.20
C GLY A 136 -10.75 -7.15 -14.19
N VAL A 137 -9.46 -6.84 -14.01
CA VAL A 137 -8.55 -7.55 -13.09
C VAL A 137 -9.08 -7.54 -11.66
N CYS A 138 -9.63 -6.41 -11.19
CA CYS A 138 -10.26 -6.32 -9.87
C CYS A 138 -11.31 -7.42 -9.64
N MET A 139 -12.24 -7.58 -10.59
CA MET A 139 -13.32 -8.54 -10.47
C MET A 139 -12.89 -9.98 -10.77
N GLU A 140 -11.88 -10.16 -11.63
CA GLU A 140 -11.26 -11.47 -11.83
C GLU A 140 -10.58 -11.98 -10.56
N TYR A 141 -9.76 -11.15 -9.92
CA TYR A 141 -9.14 -11.45 -8.63
C TYR A 141 -10.20 -11.79 -7.59
N ALA A 142 -11.23 -10.93 -7.45
CA ALA A 142 -12.30 -11.12 -6.50
C ALA A 142 -12.99 -12.48 -6.64
N ARG A 143 -13.43 -12.82 -7.86
CA ARG A 143 -14.09 -14.11 -8.13
C ARG A 143 -13.20 -15.33 -7.87
N ARG A 144 -11.89 -15.16 -8.02
CA ARG A 144 -10.93 -16.27 -7.88
C ARG A 144 -10.48 -16.50 -6.45
N TYR A 145 -10.35 -15.45 -5.65
CA TYR A 145 -9.66 -15.51 -4.36
C TYR A 145 -10.49 -15.04 -3.16
N LEU A 146 -11.61 -14.32 -3.38
CA LEU A 146 -12.45 -13.83 -2.29
C LEU A 146 -13.67 -14.71 -2.08
N ALA A 147 -14.16 -14.73 -0.83
CA ALA A 147 -15.43 -15.37 -0.53
C ALA A 147 -16.59 -14.62 -1.23
N PRO A 148 -17.60 -15.32 -1.78
CA PRO A 148 -18.69 -14.69 -2.53
C PRO A 148 -19.41 -13.55 -1.78
N GLU A 149 -19.55 -13.66 -0.46
CA GLU A 149 -20.16 -12.66 0.41
C GLU A 149 -19.40 -11.32 0.49
N LEU A 150 -18.13 -11.30 0.08
CA LEU A 150 -17.32 -10.08 -0.01
C LEU A 150 -17.48 -9.36 -1.35
N ILE A 151 -18.07 -10.03 -2.35
CA ILE A 151 -18.27 -9.51 -3.71
C ILE A 151 -19.66 -8.86 -3.80
N ASP A 152 -19.77 -7.65 -3.27
CA ASP A 152 -21.04 -6.91 -3.16
C ASP A 152 -21.23 -5.81 -4.21
N VAL A 153 -20.34 -5.75 -5.20
CA VAL A 153 -20.36 -4.77 -6.28
C VAL A 153 -20.60 -5.46 -7.62
N ALA A 154 -21.68 -5.09 -8.31
CA ALA A 154 -21.99 -5.57 -9.66
C ALA A 154 -21.29 -4.75 -10.75
N ASP A 155 -21.09 -3.44 -10.50
CA ASP A 155 -20.49 -2.51 -11.44
C ASP A 155 -19.46 -1.63 -10.72
N VAL A 156 -18.20 -1.82 -11.09
CA VAL A 156 -17.06 -1.08 -10.53
C VAL A 156 -16.86 0.30 -11.18
N SER A 157 -17.54 0.59 -12.29
CA SER A 157 -17.36 1.84 -13.05
C SER A 157 -17.74 3.09 -12.24
N ARG A 158 -18.63 2.94 -11.25
CA ARG A 158 -19.01 4.03 -10.33
C ARG A 158 -17.85 4.56 -9.47
N TYR A 159 -16.77 3.77 -9.34
CA TYR A 159 -15.58 4.14 -8.57
C TYR A 159 -14.50 4.80 -9.43
N LEU A 160 -14.73 4.97 -10.74
CA LEU A 160 -13.77 5.64 -11.60
C LEU A 160 -13.51 7.06 -11.10
N SER A 161 -12.23 7.37 -10.96
CA SER A 161 -11.74 8.69 -10.57
C SER A 161 -11.46 9.53 -11.82
N GLN A 162 -11.62 10.85 -11.74
CA GLN A 162 -11.11 11.70 -12.81
C GLN A 162 -9.59 11.59 -12.83
N SER A 163 -8.99 11.26 -13.98
CA SER A 163 -7.54 11.29 -14.12
C SER A 163 -7.04 12.67 -13.71
N ILE A 164 -6.23 12.73 -12.66
CA ILE A 164 -5.56 13.96 -12.25
C ILE A 164 -4.48 14.16 -13.31
N SER A 165 -4.82 14.90 -14.37
CA SER A 165 -3.88 15.28 -15.43
C SER A 165 -2.60 15.79 -14.78
N ALA A 166 -1.51 15.06 -15.00
CA ALA A 166 -0.19 15.42 -14.53
C ALA A 166 0.18 16.80 -15.11
N GLY A 167 0.33 17.79 -14.24
CA GLY A 167 1.07 19.02 -14.53
C GLY A 167 2.58 18.78 -14.50
#